data_AF-A0A2U3Q9Z3-F1
#
_entry.id   AF-A0A2U3Q9Z3-F1
#
_cell.length_a   1.000
_cell.length_b   1.000
_cell.length_c   1.000
_cell.angle_alpha   90.00
_cell.angle_beta   90.00
_cell.angle_gamma   90.00
#
_symmetry.space_group_name_H-M   'P 1'
#
loop_
_entity.id
_entity.type
_entity.pdbx_description
1 polymer ?
#
loop_
_entity_poly.entity_id
_entity_poly.type
_entity_poly.pdbx_seq_one_letter_code
_entity_poly.pdbx_strand_id
1 'polypeptide(L)'
;MEVAAPTNDDRPATKPSDKPRKKARLNIGAPPKHVPRCEQVLQPEATACPCCQGQNHKIGEDVSEVLDLIPAILRVLRTVVPSTPAAAAPMAWSGQRCCRA
;
A
#
# COMPACT_ATOMS: atom_id res chain seq x y z
N MET A 1 -12.89 31.17 12.10
CA MET A 1 -12.99 29.70 12.17
C MET A 1 -14.24 29.33 11.40
N GLU A 2 -14.10 28.96 10.13
CA GLU A 2 -15.21 28.51 9.31
C GLU A 2 -15.02 27.00 9.11
N VAL A 3 -15.91 26.22 9.73
CA VAL A 3 -15.90 24.76 9.64
C VAL A 3 -16.78 24.39 8.46
N ALA A 4 -16.16 23.95 7.37
CA ALA A 4 -16.88 23.38 6.24
C ALA A 4 -17.63 22.12 6.68
N ALA A 5 -18.93 22.05 6.38
CA ALA A 5 -19.76 20.89 6.65
C ALA A 5 -19.30 19.67 5.82
N PRO A 6 -19.28 18.45 6.38
CA PRO A 6 -19.05 17.25 5.58
C PRO A 6 -20.27 16.99 4.69
N THR A 7 -20.05 16.96 3.38
CA THR A 7 -21.06 16.51 2.40
C THR A 7 -21.12 14.98 2.41
N ASN A 8 -21.76 14.38 3.40
CA ASN A 8 -22.18 12.99 3.27
C ASN A 8 -23.59 12.97 2.68
N ASP A 9 -23.72 12.39 1.50
CA ASP A 9 -24.96 12.31 0.73
C ASP A 9 -25.83 11.20 1.36
N ASP A 10 -26.68 11.57 2.34
CA ASP A 10 -27.66 10.70 3.03
C ASP A 10 -28.80 10.24 2.10
N ARG A 11 -28.45 9.54 1.01
CA ARG A 11 -29.45 8.88 0.16
C ARG A 11 -29.85 7.56 0.83
N PRO A 12 -31.15 7.28 1.01
CA PRO A 12 -31.59 6.02 1.60
C PRO A 12 -31.15 4.86 0.71
N ALA A 13 -30.28 4.01 1.25
CA ALA A 13 -29.80 2.81 0.58
C ALA A 13 -31.00 1.93 0.18
N THR A 14 -31.18 1.74 -1.12
CA THR A 14 -32.16 0.81 -1.66
C THR A 14 -31.88 -0.61 -1.14
N LYS A 15 -32.94 -1.26 -0.66
CA LYS A 15 -33.01 -2.59 -0.02
C LYS A 15 -31.94 -3.58 -0.50
N PRO A 16 -31.23 -4.28 0.41
CA PRO A 16 -30.22 -5.26 0.02
C PRO A 16 -30.89 -6.43 -0.72
N SER A 17 -30.43 -6.69 -1.94
CA SER A 17 -30.80 -7.89 -2.69
C SER A 17 -30.24 -9.12 -1.95
N ASP A 18 -31.12 -10.09 -1.66
CA ASP A 18 -30.88 -11.41 -1.03
C ASP A 18 -29.96 -12.35 -1.83
N LYS A 19 -29.05 -11.80 -2.64
CA LYS A 19 -28.05 -12.58 -3.35
C LYS A 19 -26.86 -12.76 -2.40
N PRO A 20 -26.42 -14.00 -2.12
CA PRO A 20 -25.20 -14.21 -1.35
C PRO A 20 -24.06 -13.48 -2.05
N ARG A 21 -23.54 -12.43 -1.42
CA ARG A 21 -22.34 -11.73 -1.90
C ARG A 21 -21.24 -12.79 -1.97
N LYS A 22 -20.85 -13.15 -3.20
CA LYS A 22 -19.67 -14.01 -3.42
C LYS A 22 -18.52 -13.33 -2.70
N LYS A 23 -17.94 -13.99 -1.69
CA LYS A 23 -16.74 -13.49 -1.01
C LYS A 23 -15.73 -13.18 -2.10
N ALA A 24 -15.37 -11.90 -2.24
CA ALA A 24 -14.34 -11.52 -3.18
C ALA A 24 -13.10 -12.33 -2.80
N ARG A 25 -12.64 -13.20 -3.71
CA ARG A 25 -11.36 -13.89 -3.56
C ARG A 25 -10.28 -12.86 -3.79
N LEU A 26 -10.13 -11.95 -2.83
CA LEU A 26 -8.98 -11.07 -2.76
C LEU A 26 -7.78 -12.00 -2.60
N ASN A 27 -6.78 -11.84 -3.45
CA ASN A 27 -5.51 -12.57 -3.36
C ASN A 27 -4.73 -12.05 -2.14
N ILE A 28 -5.29 -12.22 -0.93
CA ILE A 28 -4.63 -11.96 0.34
C ILE A 28 -3.85 -13.24 0.65
N GLY A 29 -2.86 -13.55 -0.19
CA GLY A 29 -1.88 -14.57 0.17
C GLY A 29 -1.19 -14.15 1.47
N ALA A 30 -0.77 -15.13 2.26
CA ALA A 30 0.09 -14.85 3.41
C ALA A 30 1.36 -14.11 2.94
N PRO A 31 1.88 -13.16 3.72
CA PRO A 31 3.10 -12.47 3.33
C PRO A 31 4.28 -13.45 3.27
N PRO A 32 5.28 -13.17 2.42
CA PRO A 32 6.40 -14.09 2.23
C PRO A 32 7.19 -14.32 3.53
N LYS A 33 7.61 -15.57 3.77
CA LYS A 33 8.28 -15.97 5.03
C LYS A 33 9.68 -15.36 5.23
N HIS A 34 10.37 -15.01 4.15
CA HIS A 34 11.75 -14.52 4.16
C HIS A 34 11.87 -13.01 4.43
N VAL A 35 10.75 -12.29 4.45
CA VAL A 35 10.75 -10.85 4.74
C VAL A 35 10.82 -10.64 6.26
N PRO A 36 11.64 -9.70 6.76
CA PRO A 36 11.66 -9.34 8.17
C PRO A 36 10.27 -8.96 8.66
N ARG A 37 9.87 -9.51 9.82
CA ARG A 37 8.61 -9.14 10.49
C ARG A 37 8.90 -8.03 11.49
N CYS A 38 8.11 -6.96 11.43
CA CYS A 38 8.06 -5.92 12.45
C CYS A 38 6.76 -6.09 13.23
N GLU A 39 6.84 -6.27 14.54
CA GLU A 39 5.67 -6.43 15.40
C GLU A 39 5.27 -5.07 16.00
N GLN A 40 4.01 -4.67 15.79
CA GLN A 40 3.40 -3.53 16.46
C GLN A 40 2.29 -4.03 17.38
N VAL A 41 2.52 -3.96 18.69
CA VAL A 41 1.52 -4.37 19.69
C VAL A 41 0.56 -3.21 19.93
N LEU A 42 -0.69 -3.37 19.49
CA LEU A 42 -1.77 -2.43 19.79
C LEU A 42 -2.34 -2.73 21.17
N GLN A 43 -2.05 -1.86 22.15
CA GLN A 43 -2.65 -1.92 23.48
C GLN A 43 -3.82 -0.94 23.58
N PRO A 44 -4.93 -1.33 24.22
CA PRO A 44 -6.04 -0.42 24.47
C PRO A 44 -5.60 0.69 25.44
N GLU A 45 -6.09 1.91 25.20
CA GLU A 45 -5.77 3.08 26.04
C GLU A 45 -6.26 2.92 27.48
N ALA A 46 -7.37 2.20 27.68
CA ALA A 46 -7.94 1.93 28.99
C ALA A 46 -7.71 0.47 29.40
N THR A 47 -6.93 0.28 30.47
CA THR A 47 -6.65 -1.05 31.06
C THR A 47 -7.75 -1.51 32.03
N ALA A 48 -8.76 -0.68 32.30
CA ALA A 48 -9.88 -1.01 33.19
C ALA A 48 -11.21 -1.14 32.42
N CYS A 49 -12.08 -2.08 32.80
CA CYS A 49 -13.42 -2.16 32.20
C CYS A 49 -14.22 -0.91 32.55
N PRO A 50 -14.84 -0.22 31.58
CA PRO A 50 -15.75 0.90 31.86
C PRO A 50 -17.00 0.45 32.65
N CYS A 51 -17.29 -0.85 32.68
CA CYS A 51 -18.44 -1.45 33.33
C CYS A 51 -18.26 -1.72 34.83
N CYS A 52 -17.09 -2.18 35.24
CA CYS A 52 -16.84 -2.72 36.58
C CYS A 52 -15.50 -2.28 37.18
N GLN A 53 -14.72 -1.45 36.47
CA GLN A 53 -13.40 -0.95 36.88
C GLN A 53 -12.37 -2.06 37.19
N GLY A 54 -12.68 -3.32 36.83
CA GLY A 54 -11.75 -4.43 36.92
C GLY A 54 -10.65 -4.34 35.87
N GLN A 55 -9.50 -4.96 36.15
CA GLN A 55 -8.37 -5.01 35.21
C GLN A 55 -8.73 -5.89 33.99
N ASN A 56 -8.47 -5.36 32.79
CA ASN A 56 -8.64 -6.08 31.54
C ASN A 56 -7.53 -7.13 31.42
N HIS A 57 -7.90 -8.40 31.47
CA HIS A 57 -6.98 -9.49 31.16
C HIS A 57 -6.94 -9.71 29.64
N LYS A 58 -5.82 -10.23 29.14
CA LYS A 58 -5.66 -10.52 27.71
C LYS A 58 -6.58 -11.69 27.32
N ILE A 59 -7.49 -11.47 26.36
CA ILE A 59 -8.40 -12.49 25.83
C ILE A 59 -8.06 -12.73 24.36
N GLY A 60 -7.25 -13.76 24.10
CA GLY A 60 -6.79 -14.09 22.75
C GLY A 60 -5.87 -13.03 22.15
N GLU A 61 -5.06 -13.45 21.18
CA GLU A 61 -4.21 -12.55 20.39
C GLU A 61 -4.69 -12.63 18.95
N ASP A 62 -5.07 -11.49 18.38
CA ASP A 62 -5.39 -11.39 16.96
C ASP A 62 -4.15 -10.90 16.21
N VAL A 63 -3.62 -11.74 15.33
CA VAL A 63 -2.38 -11.48 14.60
C VAL A 63 -2.72 -11.27 13.13
N SER A 64 -2.51 -10.04 12.65
CA SER A 64 -2.62 -9.71 11.23
C SER A 64 -1.25 -9.32 10.68
N GLU A 65 -0.82 -9.96 9.60
CA GLU A 65 0.46 -9.68 8.93
C GLU A 65 0.21 -8.94 7.61
N VAL A 66 0.93 -7.84 7.39
CA VAL A 66 0.89 -7.04 6.15
C VAL A 66 2.32 -6.71 5.73
N LEU A 67 2.56 -6.64 4.42
CA LEU A 67 3.86 -6.21 3.89
C LEU A 67 3.95 -4.68 3.92
N ASP A 68 4.89 -4.14 4.70
CA ASP A 68 5.14 -2.70 4.77
C ASP A 68 6.12 -2.25 3.66
N LEU A 69 5.84 -1.09 3.05
CA LEU A 69 6.67 -0.49 2.01
C LEU A 69 7.39 0.73 2.60
N ILE A 70 8.65 0.55 2.98
CA ILE A 70 9.51 1.67 3.34
C ILE A 70 9.89 2.39 2.05
N PRO A 71 9.60 3.70 1.91
CA PRO A 71 9.91 4.42 0.69
C PRO A 71 11.40 4.34 0.40
N ALA A 72 11.75 3.80 -0.78
CA ALA A 72 13.12 3.79 -1.25
C ALA A 72 13.60 5.25 -1.39
N ILE A 73 14.80 5.54 -0.87
CA ILE A 73 15.41 6.86 -0.99
C ILE A 73 15.57 7.17 -2.49
N LEU A 74 14.87 8.20 -2.96
CA LEU A 74 14.96 8.66 -4.33
C LEU A 74 16.32 9.34 -4.55
N ARG A 75 17.05 8.91 -5.59
CA ARG A 75 18.28 9.57 -6.02
C ARG A 75 18.21 9.96 -7.48
N VAL A 76 18.85 11.07 -7.82
CA VAL A 76 19.01 11.51 -9.20
C VAL A 76 20.13 10.71 -9.85
N LEU A 77 19.82 9.99 -10.93
CA LEU A 77 20.82 9.38 -11.79
C LEU A 77 21.19 10.38 -12.89
N ARG A 78 22.36 11.04 -12.74
CA ARG A 78 22.93 11.88 -13.80
C ARG A 78 23.91 11.05 -14.62
N THR A 79 23.56 10.81 -15.89
CA THR A 79 24.49 10.23 -16.87
C THR A 79 25.14 11.36 -17.66
N VAL A 80 26.44 11.60 -17.46
CA VAL A 80 27.22 12.56 -18.26
C VAL A 80 28.00 11.78 -19.30
N VAL A 81 27.63 11.94 -20.57
CA VAL A 81 28.42 11.42 -21.69
C VAL A 81 29.38 12.53 -22.12
N PRO A 82 30.72 12.32 -22.08
CA PRO A 82 31.66 13.32 -22.54
C PRO A 82 31.50 13.50 -24.06
N SER A 83 31.32 14.74 -24.50
CA SER A 83 31.36 15.09 -25.91
C SER A 83 32.82 15.24 -26.33
N THR A 84 33.31 14.31 -27.14
CA THR A 84 34.60 14.47 -27.82
C THR A 84 34.38 15.27 -29.12
N PRO A 85 35.27 16.21 -29.47
CA PRO A 85 35.07 17.12 -30.61
C PRO A 85 35.06 16.44 -32.00
N ALA A 86 35.30 15.13 -32.07
CA ALA A 86 35.40 14.38 -33.33
C ALA A 86 34.21 13.43 -33.62
N ALA A 87 33.20 13.37 -32.74
CA ALA A 87 32.02 12.52 -32.95
C ALA A 87 30.73 13.35 -32.94
N ALA A 88 30.63 14.31 -33.86
CA ALA A 88 29.34 14.84 -34.29
C ALA A 88 28.69 13.85 -35.26
N ALA A 89 28.23 12.72 -34.74
CA ALA A 89 27.24 11.90 -35.41
C ALA A 89 26.16 11.60 -34.38
N PRO A 90 24.92 12.07 -34.56
CA PRO A 90 23.83 11.60 -33.72
C PRO A 90 23.74 10.09 -33.91
N MET A 91 23.89 9.31 -32.83
CA MET A 91 23.37 7.96 -32.82
C MET A 91 21.87 8.08 -33.04
N ALA A 92 21.46 8.03 -34.32
CA ALA A 92 20.09 7.80 -34.70
C ALA A 92 19.70 6.47 -34.08
N TRP A 93 18.93 6.53 -33.00
CA TRP A 93 18.16 5.38 -32.58
C TRP A 93 17.06 5.18 -33.62
N SER A 94 17.44 4.65 -34.79
CA SER A 94 16.48 4.13 -35.74
C SER A 94 15.94 2.84 -35.15
N GLY A 95 14.88 3.00 -34.38
CA GLY A 95 13.92 1.93 -34.24
C GLY A 95 13.55 1.44 -35.63
N GLN A 96 13.59 0.12 -35.77
CA GLN A 96 12.92 -0.69 -36.79
C GLN A 96 13.78 -1.21 -37.95
N ARG A 97 14.07 -2.51 -37.77
CA ARG A 97 13.67 -3.61 -38.66
C ARG A 97 14.57 -3.89 -39.86
N CYS A 98 15.10 -5.12 -39.81
CA CYS A 98 14.75 -6.16 -40.77
C CYS A 98 15.18 -5.90 -42.21
N CYS A 99 16.46 -6.11 -42.52
CA CYS A 99 16.93 -6.51 -43.85
C CYS A 99 18.22 -7.34 -43.74
N ARG A 100 18.06 -8.67 -43.78
CA ARG A 100 18.90 -9.67 -44.50
C ARG A 100 20.43 -9.57 -44.45
N ALA A 101 21.03 -10.64 -43.92
CA ALA A 101 21.93 -11.51 -44.69
C ALA A 101 21.56 -12.96 -44.38
#